data_AF-A0A0F9W2X7-F1
#
_entry.id   AF-A0A0F9W2X7-F1
#
_cell.length_a   1.000
_cell.length_b   1.000
_cell.length_c   1.000
_cell.angle_alpha   90.00
_cell.angle_beta   90.00
_cell.angle_gamma   90.00
#
_symmetry.space_group_name_H-M   'P 1'
#
loop_
_entity.id
_entity.type
_entity.pdbx_description
1 polymer ?
#
loop_
_entity_poly.entity_id
_entity_poly.type
_entity_poly.pdbx_seq_one_letter_code
_entity_poly.pdbx_strand_id
1 'polypeptide(L)'
;MALNFNNALGVHEQALMLRTQRTTMLASNIANADTPGYKARDMDFGSVLAQATSGRSDVAMQQTHSRHITGMPGLNDPAALYRVPSQPSLDGNTVDEQIENAAFARNALEHQASFQFLNGKFTGMIKALKGE
;
A
#
# COMPACT_ATOMS: atom_id res chain seq x y z
N MET A 1 -32.24 4.42 7.81
CA MET A 1 -31.16 3.41 7.74
C MET A 1 -30.12 3.97 6.76
N ALA A 2 -29.06 4.61 7.26
CA ALA A 2 -28.08 5.27 6.40
C ALA A 2 -27.16 4.21 5.78
N LEU A 3 -26.98 4.24 4.46
CA LEU A 3 -26.02 3.39 3.76
C LEU A 3 -24.62 3.73 4.26
N ASN A 4 -23.98 2.80 4.97
CA ASN A 4 -22.58 2.95 5.38
C ASN A 4 -21.68 2.45 4.26
N PHE A 5 -21.11 3.39 3.49
CA PHE A 5 -20.25 3.10 2.35
C PHE A 5 -18.98 2.32 2.71
N ASN A 6 -18.43 2.52 3.91
CA ASN A 6 -17.26 1.77 4.37
C ASN A 6 -17.58 0.28 4.54
N ASN A 7 -18.77 -0.05 5.04
CA ASN A 7 -19.21 -1.46 5.13
C ASN A 7 -19.59 -2.04 3.77
N ALA A 8 -20.15 -1.23 2.86
CA ALA A 8 -20.61 -1.70 1.55
C ALA A 8 -19.46 -1.97 0.56
N LEU A 9 -18.42 -1.14 0.61
CA LEU A 9 -17.21 -1.25 -0.23
C LEU A 9 -16.17 -2.20 0.38
N GLY A 10 -16.25 -2.46 1.69
CA GLY A 10 -15.37 -3.38 2.39
C GLY A 10 -13.91 -2.96 2.29
N VAL A 11 -13.02 -3.93 2.02
CA VAL A 11 -11.56 -3.72 1.97
C VAL A 11 -11.05 -3.19 0.62
N HIS A 12 -11.93 -3.09 -0.38
CA HIS A 12 -11.53 -2.88 -1.78
C HIS A 12 -11.02 -1.46 -2.04
N GLU A 13 -11.59 -0.46 -1.38
CA GLU A 13 -11.12 0.93 -1.47
C GLU A 13 -9.70 1.07 -0.92
N GLN A 14 -9.47 0.58 0.31
CA GLN A 14 -8.16 0.60 0.95
C GLN A 14 -7.15 -0.22 0.15
N ALA A 15 -7.54 -1.39 -0.35
CA ALA A 15 -6.69 -2.20 -1.21
C ALA A 15 -6.27 -1.46 -2.49
N LEU A 16 -7.20 -0.78 -3.18
CA LEU A 16 -6.89 -0.01 -4.39
C LEU A 16 -5.91 1.13 -4.11
N MET A 17 -6.09 1.84 -2.99
CA MET A 17 -5.19 2.91 -2.54
C MET A 17 -3.78 2.38 -2.25
N LEU A 18 -3.67 1.29 -1.49
CA LEU A 18 -2.38 0.66 -1.16
C LEU A 18 -1.66 0.13 -2.41
N ARG A 19 -2.40 -0.44 -3.36
CA ARG A 19 -1.83 -0.87 -4.66
C ARG A 19 -1.29 0.28 -5.46
N THR A 20 -1.97 1.42 -5.44
CA THR A 20 -1.53 2.65 -6.12
C THR A 20 -0.23 3.15 -5.49
N GLN A 21 -0.15 3.17 -4.16
CA GLN A 21 1.07 3.51 -3.44
C GLN A 21 2.23 2.56 -3.76
N ARG A 22 1.97 1.24 -3.81
CA ARG A 22 2.97 0.26 -4.23
C ARG A 22 3.46 0.49 -5.65
N THR A 23 2.58 0.86 -6.59
CA THR A 23 2.98 1.23 -7.95
C THR A 23 3.99 2.37 -7.93
N THR A 24 3.77 3.40 -7.11
CA THR A 24 4.71 4.52 -6.96
C THR A 24 6.06 4.08 -6.38
N MET A 25 6.06 3.19 -5.39
CA MET A 25 7.30 2.65 -4.80
C MET A 25 8.10 1.84 -5.84
N LEU A 26 7.43 0.91 -6.55
CA LEU A 26 8.07 0.09 -7.58
C LEU A 26 8.59 0.95 -8.74
N ALA A 27 7.81 1.95 -9.18
CA ALA A 27 8.25 2.90 -10.19
C ALA A 27 9.49 3.71 -9.74
N SER A 28 9.54 4.09 -8.46
CA SER A 28 10.71 4.76 -7.88
C SER A 28 11.94 3.84 -7.87
N ASN A 29 11.79 2.56 -7.51
CA ASN A 29 12.88 1.60 -7.56
C ASN A 29 13.42 1.43 -8.99
N ILE A 30 12.53 1.22 -9.97
CA ILE A 30 12.89 1.06 -11.39
C ILE A 30 13.63 2.31 -11.90
N ALA A 31 13.13 3.52 -11.58
CA ALA A 31 13.77 4.77 -11.99
C ALA A 31 15.17 4.97 -11.39
N ASN A 32 15.46 4.35 -10.23
CA ASN A 32 16.75 4.44 -9.56
C ASN A 32 17.58 3.14 -9.70
N ALA A 33 17.24 2.25 -10.65
CA ALA A 33 17.98 1.01 -10.90
C ALA A 33 19.44 1.24 -11.28
N ASP A 34 19.76 2.39 -11.89
CA ASP A 34 21.13 2.77 -12.27
C ASP A 34 21.74 3.82 -11.30
N THR A 35 21.16 4.00 -10.11
CA THR A 35 21.66 4.97 -9.12
C THR A 35 22.54 4.28 -8.08
N PRO A 36 23.86 4.59 -8.03
CA PRO A 36 24.77 4.00 -7.05
C PRO A 36 24.29 4.20 -5.61
N GLY A 37 24.40 3.15 -4.78
CA GLY A 37 24.01 3.19 -3.37
C GLY A 37 22.50 3.21 -3.07
N TYR A 38 21.63 3.14 -4.08
CA TYR A 38 20.18 3.17 -3.87
C TYR A 38 19.68 1.89 -3.15
N LYS A 39 18.70 2.09 -2.25
CA LYS A 39 18.09 1.02 -1.44
C LYS A 39 16.64 0.79 -1.82
N ALA A 40 16.37 -0.36 -2.44
CA ALA A 40 15.04 -0.74 -2.88
C ALA A 40 14.07 -0.85 -1.70
N ARG A 41 12.87 -0.31 -1.86
CA ARG A 41 11.80 -0.36 -0.85
C ARG A 41 10.58 -1.08 -1.38
N ASP A 42 9.92 -1.84 -0.53
CA ASP A 42 8.61 -2.41 -0.83
C ASP A 42 7.79 -2.50 0.45
N MET A 43 6.51 -2.81 0.30
CA MET A 43 5.56 -3.00 1.38
C MET A 43 5.02 -4.42 1.36
N ASP A 44 4.86 -5.02 2.54
CA ASP A 44 4.10 -6.26 2.65
C ASP A 44 2.60 -5.94 2.61
N PHE A 45 2.02 -6.08 1.41
CA PHE A 45 0.63 -5.71 1.15
C PHE A 45 -0.35 -6.37 2.14
N GLY A 46 -0.12 -7.63 2.52
CA GLY A 46 -1.02 -8.37 3.41
C GLY A 46 -1.08 -7.77 4.80
N SER A 47 0.08 -7.53 5.43
CA SER A 47 0.14 -6.90 6.76
C SER A 47 -0.36 -5.46 6.74
N VAL A 48 -0.04 -4.69 5.69
CA VAL A 48 -0.48 -3.30 5.57
C VAL A 48 -1.99 -3.22 5.37
N LEU A 49 -2.57 -4.06 4.52
CA LEU A 49 -4.03 -4.08 4.32
C LEU A 49 -4.74 -4.48 5.60
N ALA A 50 -4.22 -5.48 6.33
CA ALA A 50 -4.75 -5.89 7.62
C ALA A 50 -4.71 -4.74 8.65
N GLN A 51 -3.61 -3.98 8.70
CA GLN A 51 -3.51 -2.78 9.54
C GLN A 51 -4.54 -1.72 9.12
N ALA A 52 -4.62 -1.38 7.84
CA ALA A 52 -5.54 -0.39 7.30
C ALA A 52 -7.02 -0.72 7.54
N THR A 53 -7.37 -2.02 7.55
CA THR A 53 -8.75 -2.48 7.78
C THR A 53 -9.09 -2.71 9.25
N SER A 54 -8.10 -2.99 10.09
CA SER A 54 -8.31 -3.18 11.53
C SER A 54 -8.65 -1.90 12.29
N GLY A 55 -8.50 -0.71 11.68
CA GLY A 55 -8.72 0.58 12.33
C GLY A 55 -7.77 0.85 13.50
N ARG A 56 -6.79 -0.02 13.76
CA ARG A 56 -5.71 0.18 14.73
C ARG A 56 -4.66 1.09 14.11
N SER A 57 -5.00 2.36 14.01
CA SER A 57 -4.06 3.42 13.62
C SER A 57 -3.17 3.88 14.77
N ASP A 58 -3.37 3.38 15.99
CA ASP A 58 -2.70 3.92 17.17
C ASP A 58 -2.13 2.81 18.05
N VAL A 59 -0.86 2.46 17.78
CA VAL A 59 0.06 2.34 18.92
C VAL A 59 0.31 3.77 19.39
N ALA A 60 -0.66 4.35 20.10
CA ALA A 60 -0.54 5.67 20.67
C ALA A 60 0.57 5.61 21.73
N MET A 61 1.67 6.29 21.48
CA MET A 61 2.74 6.46 22.46
C MET A 61 2.16 7.18 23.68
N GLN A 62 2.02 6.48 24.81
CA GLN A 62 1.60 7.14 26.06
C GLN A 62 2.72 8.04 26.55
N GLN A 63 2.45 9.35 26.61
CA GLN A 63 3.32 10.28 27.32
C GLN A 63 3.14 10.08 28.82
N THR A 64 4.20 9.65 29.49
CA THR A 64 4.25 9.57 30.96
C THR A 64 4.61 10.91 31.61
N HIS A 65 5.11 11.89 30.85
CA HIS A 65 5.39 13.24 31.33
C HIS A 65 5.14 14.28 30.24
N SER A 66 4.69 15.48 30.64
CA SER A 66 4.45 16.64 29.78
C SER A 66 5.66 17.18 28.99
N ARG A 67 6.88 16.72 29.26
CA ARG A 67 8.10 17.08 28.51
C ARG A 67 8.56 15.97 27.57
N HIS A 68 7.84 14.85 27.52
CA HIS A 68 8.17 13.78 26.59
C HIS A 68 7.81 14.18 25.16
N ILE A 69 8.51 13.59 24.20
CA ILE A 69 8.21 13.79 22.79
C ILE A 69 6.81 13.23 22.54
N THR A 70 5.91 14.07 22.04
CA THR A 70 4.59 13.61 21.58
C THR A 70 4.82 12.68 20.41
N GLY A 71 4.29 11.46 20.47
CA GLY A 71 4.24 10.62 19.29
C GLY A 71 3.52 11.41 18.22
N MET A 72 4.23 11.84 17.17
CA MET A 72 3.55 12.29 15.97
C MET A 72 2.76 11.09 15.48
N PRO A 73 1.45 11.25 15.18
CA PRO A 73 0.77 10.25 14.37
C PRO A 73 1.61 10.18 13.11
N GLY A 74 2.39 9.10 12.98
CA GLY A 74 3.22 8.92 11.83
C GLY A 74 2.31 9.07 10.63
N LEU A 75 2.75 9.81 9.60
CA LEU A 75 2.34 9.43 8.27
C LEU A 75 2.54 7.92 8.24
N ASN A 76 1.43 7.17 8.19
CA ASN A 76 1.45 5.74 8.00
C ASN A 76 2.04 5.54 6.59
N ASP A 77 3.33 5.79 6.41
CA ASP A 77 4.09 5.26 5.31
C ASP A 77 4.07 3.76 5.62
N PRO A 78 3.23 3.00 4.92
CA PRO A 78 2.91 1.64 5.28
C PRO A 78 4.19 0.83 5.24
N ALA A 79 4.82 0.70 6.41
CA ALA A 79 6.12 0.10 6.66
C ALA A 79 6.92 -0.11 5.36
N ALA A 80 7.43 0.97 4.76
CA ALA A 80 8.27 0.87 3.59
C ALA A 80 9.56 0.17 4.05
N LEU A 81 9.56 -1.16 3.96
CA LEU A 81 10.65 -2.00 4.40
C LEU A 81 11.70 -1.97 3.30
N TYR A 82 12.96 -1.80 3.70
CA TYR A 82 14.06 -2.05 2.79
C TYR A 82 14.09 -3.53 2.46
N ARG A 83 14.15 -3.86 1.17
CA ARG A 83 14.23 -5.24 0.73
C ARG A 83 15.64 -5.77 0.97
N VAL A 84 15.75 -7.03 1.42
CA VAL A 84 17.03 -7.73 1.46
C VAL A 84 17.40 -8.14 0.03
N PRO A 85 18.51 -7.64 -0.53
CA PRO A 85 18.90 -7.97 -1.91
C PRO A 85 19.33 -9.44 -2.01
N SER A 86 18.82 -10.14 -3.02
CA SER A 86 19.33 -11.47 -3.40
C SER A 86 20.69 -11.39 -4.09
N GLN A 87 20.93 -10.30 -4.83
CA GLN A 87 22.17 -10.03 -5.54
C GLN A 87 22.57 -8.56 -5.35
N PRO A 88 23.44 -8.25 -4.38
CA PRO A 88 23.93 -6.88 -4.21
C PRO A 88 24.83 -6.51 -5.39
N SER A 89 24.59 -5.33 -5.97
CA SER A 89 25.45 -4.77 -7.00
C SER A 89 26.78 -4.30 -6.40
N LEU A 90 27.82 -4.26 -7.23
CA LEU A 90 29.17 -3.82 -6.84
C LEU A 90 29.21 -2.36 -6.36
N ASP A 91 28.28 -1.54 -6.84
CA ASP A 91 28.10 -0.13 -6.49
C ASP A 91 27.23 0.11 -5.24
N GLY A 92 26.81 -0.97 -4.58
CA GLY A 92 25.95 -0.91 -3.39
C GLY A 92 24.47 -0.64 -3.69
N ASN A 93 24.06 -0.61 -4.96
CA ASN A 93 22.65 -0.66 -5.33
C ASN A 93 22.06 -2.04 -4.99
N THR A 94 20.82 -2.03 -4.51
CA THR A 94 20.06 -3.23 -4.10
C THR A 94 18.84 -3.48 -4.98
N VAL A 95 18.61 -2.63 -5.98
CA VAL A 95 17.56 -2.79 -6.97
C VAL A 95 17.97 -3.86 -7.97
N ASP A 96 17.07 -4.79 -8.22
CA ASP A 96 17.16 -5.76 -9.30
C ASP A 96 16.06 -5.42 -10.32
N GLU A 97 16.46 -4.91 -11.49
CA GLU A 97 15.54 -4.43 -12.51
C GLU A 97 14.55 -5.51 -12.99
N GLN A 98 14.98 -6.77 -13.10
CA GLN A 98 14.11 -7.84 -13.57
C GLN A 98 13.04 -8.17 -12.53
N ILE A 99 13.44 -8.22 -11.26
CA ILE A 99 12.52 -8.45 -10.14
C ILE A 99 11.55 -7.27 -9.98
N GLU A 100 12.03 -6.02 -10.09
CA GLU A 100 11.17 -4.84 -9.98
C GLU A 100 10.15 -4.77 -11.12
N ASN A 101 10.55 -5.05 -12.36
CA ASN A 101 9.63 -5.10 -13.50
C ASN A 101 8.57 -6.21 -13.34
N ALA A 102 8.98 -7.40 -12.87
CA ALA A 102 8.04 -8.48 -12.58
C ALA A 102 7.07 -8.13 -11.46
N ALA A 103 7.55 -7.48 -10.40
CA ALA A 103 6.72 -7.00 -9.29
C ALA A 103 5.74 -5.90 -9.75
N PHE A 104 6.20 -4.98 -10.60
CA PHE A 104 5.36 -3.92 -11.17
C PHE A 104 4.24 -4.50 -12.03
N ALA A 105 4.56 -5.44 -12.92
CA ALA A 105 3.56 -6.12 -13.75
C ALA A 105 2.52 -6.86 -12.90
N ARG A 106 2.95 -7.57 -11.85
CA ARG A 106 2.05 -8.22 -10.89
C ARG A 106 1.13 -7.22 -10.22
N ASN A 107 1.68 -6.12 -9.68
CA ASN A 107 0.89 -5.11 -8.99
C ASN A 107 -0.11 -4.42 -9.94
N ALA A 108 0.25 -4.20 -11.20
CA ALA A 108 -0.64 -3.63 -12.21
C ALA A 108 -1.85 -4.52 -12.49
N LEU A 109 -1.65 -5.83 -12.64
CA LEU A 109 -2.75 -6.79 -12.81
C LEU A 109 -3.68 -6.80 -11.60
N GLU A 110 -3.10 -6.81 -10.41
CA GLU A 110 -3.88 -6.86 -9.18
C GLU A 110 -4.60 -5.53 -8.86
N HIS A 111 -4.03 -4.39 -9.29
CA HIS A 111 -4.67 -3.06 -9.24
C HIS A 111 -5.89 -3.02 -10.15
N GLN A 112 -5.75 -3.48 -11.39
CA GLN A 112 -6.85 -3.58 -12.34
C GLN A 112 -7.96 -4.48 -11.82
N ALA A 113 -7.63 -5.64 -11.23
CA ALA A 113 -8.60 -6.53 -10.62
C ALA A 113 -9.35 -5.85 -9.45
N SER A 114 -8.62 -5.12 -8.60
CA SER A 114 -9.21 -4.39 -7.47
C SER A 114 -10.18 -3.30 -7.94
N PHE A 115 -9.83 -2.58 -9.01
CA PHE A 115 -10.69 -1.60 -9.64
C PHE A 115 -11.96 -2.22 -10.23
N GLN A 116 -11.84 -3.37 -10.91
CA GLN A 116 -12.99 -4.09 -11.45
C GLN A 116 -13.97 -4.54 -10.36
N PHE A 117 -13.47 -5.09 -9.24
CA PHE A 117 -14.31 -5.47 -8.12
C PHE A 117 -15.02 -4.27 -7.50
N LEU A 118 -14.31 -3.16 -7.30
CA LEU A 118 -14.87 -1.93 -6.76
C LEU A 118 -15.97 -1.38 -7.67
N ASN A 119 -15.73 -1.33 -8.98
CA ASN A 119 -16.71 -0.88 -9.97
C ASN A 119 -17.95 -1.78 -10.01
N GLY A 120 -17.77 -3.11 -9.89
CA GLY A 120 -18.86 -4.07 -9.78
C GLY A 120 -19.74 -3.84 -8.55
N LYS A 121 -19.14 -3.53 -7.39
CA LYS A 121 -19.86 -3.15 -6.17
C LYS A 121 -20.67 -1.87 -6.36
N PHE A 122 -20.08 -0.82 -6.93
CA PHE A 122 -20.79 0.42 -7.23
C PHE A 122 -21.98 0.18 -8.16
N THR A 123 -21.77 -0.55 -9.25
CA THR A 123 -22.83 -0.87 -10.21
C THR A 123 -23.95 -1.67 -9.55
N GLY A 124 -23.61 -2.65 -8.70
CA GLY A 124 -24.58 -3.43 -7.93
C GLY A 124 -25.41 -2.57 -6.97
N MET A 125 -24.78 -1.63 -6.25
CA MET A 125 -25.50 -0.69 -5.38
C MET A 125 -26.43 0.24 -6.17
N ILE A 126 -25.99 0.73 -7.32
CA ILE A 126 -26.81 1.58 -8.19
C ILE A 126 -28.04 0.81 -8.69
N LYS A 127 -27.89 -0.45 -9.09
CA LYS A 127 -29.01 -1.32 -9.50
C LYS A 127 -30.00 -1.54 -8.34
N ALA A 128 -29.49 -1.91 -7.17
CA ALA A 128 -30.31 -2.11 -5.97
C ALA A 128 -31.07 -0.83 -5.56
N LEU A 129 -30.46 0.35 -5.70
CA LEU A 129 -31.11 1.64 -5.45
C LEU A 129 -32.18 1.97 -6.50
N LYS A 130 -31.98 1.56 -7.75
CA LYS A 130 -32.96 1.73 -8.84
C LYS A 130 -34.10 0.72 -8.79
N GLY A 131 -33.94 -0.38 -8.04
CA GLY A 131 -34.94 -1.45 -7.95
C GLY A 131 -34.88 -2.46 -9.09
N GLU A 132 -33.73 -2.56 -9.77
CA GLU A 132 -33.45 -3.55 -10.82
C GLU A 132 -32.68 -4.77 -10.29
#